data_AF-A0A661ZS35-F1
#
_entry.id   AF-A0A661ZS35-F1
#
_cell.length_a   1.000
_cell.length_b   1.000
_cell.length_c   1.000
_cell.angle_alpha   90.00
_cell.angle_beta   90.00
_cell.angle_gamma   90.00
#
_symmetry.space_group_name_H-M   'P 1'
#
loop_
_entity.id
_entity.type
_entity.pdbx_description
1 polymer ?
#
loop_
_entity_poly.entity_id
_entity_poly.type
_entity_poly.pdbx_seq_one_letter_code
_entity_poly.pdbx_strand_id
1 'polypeptide(L)'
;MSRHILFVYLIVTAFVLFSGCIEEYYPDDEVLKTGTLVVQAHLNNKASEQTLVISRSSTLIYPEFDPLYGCFVEVVNMEGDSREFIESAPGNYVFNHDDQFFRINEEYRLIFVTPGGRQYESEFEKIHPVAEIESIYYQLESHPTYEQDVNEEGVQFYMDFEIEKESGRYLRWQVTETYEIHNHESEAWIFDVDRRLKLLPDSSSWRNCWITLGIPEIFTLDLGHVEGEIYKKMPLNYVNTETRRLNI
;
A
#
# COMPACT_ATOMS: atom_id res chain seq x y z
N MET A 1 -44.45 17.00 -44.75
CA MET A 1 -44.64 16.72 -43.31
C MET A 1 -43.53 15.88 -42.68
N SER A 2 -42.90 14.92 -43.38
CA SER A 2 -41.88 14.02 -42.80
C SER A 2 -40.53 14.67 -42.39
N ARG A 3 -39.98 15.62 -43.16
CA ARG A 3 -38.66 16.24 -42.87
C ARG A 3 -38.64 17.16 -41.64
N HIS A 4 -39.73 17.89 -41.38
CA HIS A 4 -39.80 18.79 -40.20
C HIS A 4 -39.98 18.01 -38.91
N ILE A 5 -40.73 16.90 -38.95
CA ILE A 5 -40.89 16.00 -37.81
C ILE A 5 -39.56 15.33 -37.48
N LEU A 6 -38.82 14.85 -38.49
CA LEU A 6 -37.48 14.27 -38.30
C LEU A 6 -36.48 15.27 -37.70
N PHE A 7 -36.52 16.53 -38.15
CA PHE A 7 -35.63 17.58 -37.64
C PHE A 7 -35.92 17.94 -36.18
N VAL A 8 -37.21 17.97 -35.79
CA VAL A 8 -37.61 18.17 -34.39
C VAL A 8 -37.15 17.01 -33.52
N TYR A 9 -37.31 15.76 -33.97
CA TYR A 9 -36.78 14.60 -33.23
C TYR A 9 -35.27 14.66 -33.05
N LEU A 10 -34.53 15.07 -34.09
CA LEU A 10 -33.06 15.17 -34.02
C LEU A 10 -32.59 16.27 -33.05
N ILE A 11 -33.32 17.39 -32.97
CA ILE A 11 -33.05 18.46 -31.99
C ILE A 11 -33.36 17.98 -30.56
N VAL A 12 -34.48 17.27 -30.36
CA VAL A 12 -34.85 16.72 -29.04
C VAL A 12 -33.83 15.69 -28.57
N THR A 13 -33.40 14.78 -29.44
CA THR A 13 -32.35 13.79 -29.11
C THR A 13 -31.02 14.47 -28.79
N ALA A 14 -30.64 15.51 -29.54
CA ALA A 14 -29.43 16.29 -29.24
C ALA A 14 -29.53 16.96 -27.86
N PHE A 15 -30.67 17.54 -27.51
CA PHE A 15 -30.86 18.22 -26.21
C PHE A 15 -30.79 17.26 -25.02
N VAL A 16 -31.27 16.01 -25.18
CA VAL A 16 -31.18 14.96 -24.16
C VAL A 16 -29.74 14.46 -23.98
N LEU A 17 -28.92 14.44 -25.03
CA LEU A 17 -27.51 14.05 -24.95
C LEU A 17 -26.62 15.10 -24.26
N PHE A 18 -27.07 16.36 -24.15
CA PHE A 18 -26.33 17.44 -23.48
C PHE A 18 -26.79 17.73 -22.04
N SER A 19 -27.79 17.02 -21.50
CA SER A 19 -28.29 17.26 -20.13
C SER A 19 -27.60 16.42 -19.05
N GLY A 20 -26.50 15.73 -19.38
CA GLY A 20 -25.70 15.00 -18.40
C GLY A 20 -24.83 15.95 -17.59
N CYS A 21 -25.36 16.55 -16.53
CA CYS A 21 -24.55 17.22 -15.53
C CYS A 21 -23.97 16.17 -14.57
N ILE A 22 -22.65 16.13 -14.44
CA ILE A 22 -22.01 15.44 -13.33
C ILE A 22 -22.18 16.35 -12.12
N GLU A 23 -23.01 15.94 -11.18
CA GLU A 23 -23.20 16.65 -9.91
C GLU A 23 -22.24 16.06 -8.88
N GLU A 24 -21.47 16.92 -8.22
CA GLU A 24 -20.56 16.51 -7.16
C GLU A 24 -21.36 16.07 -5.95
N TYR A 25 -21.10 14.86 -5.46
CA TYR A 25 -21.76 14.33 -4.28
C TYR A 25 -21.10 14.88 -3.02
N TYR A 26 -21.85 15.62 -2.22
CA TYR A 26 -21.46 16.03 -0.87
C TYR A 26 -22.13 15.10 0.14
N PRO A 27 -21.36 14.24 0.85
CA PRO A 27 -21.93 13.40 1.89
C PRO A 27 -22.50 14.26 3.03
N ASP A 28 -23.67 13.85 3.56
CA ASP A 28 -24.29 14.55 4.69
C ASP A 28 -23.41 14.52 5.95
N ASP A 29 -23.49 15.56 6.78
CA ASP A 29 -22.68 15.72 8.01
C ASP A 29 -22.87 14.57 9.02
N GLU A 30 -24.01 13.87 9.01
CA GLU A 30 -24.24 12.68 9.83
C GLU A 30 -23.34 11.49 9.45
N VAL A 31 -22.87 11.46 8.20
CA VAL A 31 -21.92 10.47 7.66
C VAL A 31 -20.47 10.85 8.02
N LEU A 32 -20.19 12.14 8.26
CA LEU A 32 -18.86 12.69 8.51
C LEU A 32 -18.67 13.08 9.99
N LYS A 33 -18.69 12.09 10.90
CA LYS A 33 -18.40 12.32 12.32
C LYS A 33 -16.94 12.72 12.54
N THR A 34 -16.66 14.02 12.60
CA THR A 34 -15.36 14.58 12.98
C THR A 34 -15.07 14.37 14.47
N GLY A 35 -13.79 14.36 14.83
CA GLY A 35 -13.36 14.15 16.21
C GLY A 35 -13.47 12.70 16.70
N THR A 36 -13.89 11.76 15.85
CA THR A 36 -13.93 10.33 16.16
C THR A 36 -12.51 9.84 16.40
N LEU A 37 -12.29 9.10 17.48
CA LEU A 37 -10.98 8.55 17.79
C LEU A 37 -10.60 7.48 16.77
N VAL A 38 -9.42 7.62 16.18
CA VAL A 38 -8.87 6.69 15.18
C VAL A 38 -7.57 6.12 15.74
N VAL A 39 -7.46 4.80 15.69
CA VAL A 39 -6.25 4.06 16.09
C VAL A 39 -5.81 3.24 14.88
N GLN A 40 -4.58 3.48 14.42
CA GLN A 40 -3.98 2.76 13.31
C GLN A 40 -2.71 2.09 13.80
N ALA A 41 -2.68 0.76 13.74
CA ALA A 41 -1.49 -0.03 14.05
C ALA A 41 -1.38 -1.21 13.08
N HIS A 42 -0.16 -1.51 12.64
CA HIS A 42 0.14 -2.73 11.92
C HIS A 42 1.30 -3.42 12.62
N LEU A 43 0.96 -4.36 13.49
CA LEU A 43 1.92 -5.09 14.33
C LEU A 43 2.24 -6.44 13.70
N ASN A 44 3.52 -6.83 13.73
CA ASN A 44 4.01 -8.11 13.23
C ASN A 44 5.16 -8.64 14.07
N ASN A 45 5.59 -9.87 13.78
CA ASN A 45 6.66 -10.58 14.49
C ASN A 45 8.07 -10.31 13.96
N LYS A 46 8.29 -9.28 13.13
CA LYS A 46 9.63 -8.96 12.64
C LYS A 46 10.40 -8.15 13.69
N ALA A 47 11.69 -8.45 13.86
CA ALA A 47 12.62 -7.61 14.61
C ALA A 47 12.78 -6.24 13.93
N SER A 48 11.87 -5.32 14.22
CA SER A 48 11.82 -3.97 13.66
C SER A 48 11.07 -3.03 14.59
N GLU A 49 11.20 -1.73 14.33
CA GLU A 49 10.33 -0.73 14.93
C GLU A 49 8.87 -0.99 14.51
N GLN A 50 8.00 -1.10 15.50
CA GLN A 50 6.55 -1.24 15.35
C GLN A 50 5.91 0.12 15.62
N THR A 51 4.94 0.51 14.80
CA THR A 51 4.36 1.85 14.83
C THR A 51 2.87 1.81 15.07
N LEU A 52 2.41 2.75 15.89
CA LEU A 52 1.02 2.95 16.23
C LEU A 52 0.71 4.45 16.16
N VAL A 53 -0.37 4.80 15.48
CA VAL A 53 -0.84 6.18 15.33
C VAL A 53 -2.19 6.32 16.00
N ILE A 54 -2.33 7.31 16.89
CA ILE A 54 -3.60 7.70 17.50
C ILE A 54 -3.92 9.13 17.07
N SER A 55 -5.10 9.30 16.49
CA SER A 55 -5.56 10.58 15.94
C SER A 55 -7.07 10.72 16.08
N ARG A 56 -7.60 11.82 15.55
CA ARG A 56 -9.03 12.05 15.37
C ARG A 56 -9.36 12.22 13.90
N SER A 57 -10.57 11.80 13.52
CA SER A 57 -11.10 12.05 12.18
C SER A 57 -11.26 13.55 11.93
N SER A 58 -10.87 13.99 10.74
CA SER A 58 -11.01 15.38 10.27
C SER A 58 -12.04 15.49 9.15
N THR A 59 -12.27 16.71 8.66
CA THR A 59 -13.26 16.96 7.61
C THR A 59 -12.80 16.40 6.27
N LEU A 60 -13.74 15.98 5.41
CA LEU A 60 -13.41 15.49 4.08
C LEU A 60 -12.92 16.61 3.14
N ILE A 61 -13.47 17.82 3.27
CA ILE A 61 -13.17 18.96 2.38
C ILE A 61 -11.81 19.57 2.72
N TYR A 62 -11.49 19.69 4.00
CA TYR A 62 -10.23 20.21 4.51
C TYR A 62 -9.62 19.18 5.47
N PRO A 63 -9.04 18.10 4.93
CA PRO A 63 -8.45 17.07 5.76
C PRO A 63 -7.20 17.62 6.44
N GLU A 64 -7.16 17.47 7.74
CA GLU A 64 -6.00 17.76 8.56
C GLU A 64 -5.68 16.55 9.45
N PHE A 65 -4.41 16.38 9.78
CA PHE A 65 -4.00 15.38 10.75
C PHE A 65 -4.18 15.96 12.16
N ASP A 66 -5.13 15.42 12.92
CA ASP A 66 -5.40 15.80 14.31
C ASP A 66 -4.86 14.70 15.26
N PRO A 67 -3.58 14.76 15.69
CA PRO A 67 -2.97 13.73 16.52
C PRO A 67 -3.47 13.77 17.96
N LEU A 68 -3.65 12.58 18.55
CA LEU A 68 -3.84 12.46 20.00
C LEU A 68 -2.52 12.07 20.67
N TYR A 69 -1.87 13.07 21.25
CA TYR A 69 -0.57 12.95 21.93
C TYR A 69 -0.69 12.72 23.44
N GLY A 70 0.40 12.29 24.07
CA GLY A 70 0.50 12.09 25.51
C GLY A 70 -0.30 10.90 26.05
N CYS A 71 -0.66 9.93 25.20
CA CYS A 71 -1.28 8.69 25.65
C CYS A 71 -0.22 7.77 26.27
N PHE A 72 -0.62 7.02 27.31
CA PHE A 72 0.09 5.80 27.69
C PHE A 72 -0.42 4.67 26.81
N VAL A 73 0.46 3.94 26.14
CA VAL A 73 0.10 2.90 25.16
C VAL A 73 0.92 1.65 25.43
N GLU A 74 0.25 0.50 25.54
CA GLU A 74 0.92 -0.79 25.67
C GLU A 74 0.21 -1.88 24.86
N VAL A 75 0.98 -2.87 24.43
CA VAL A 75 0.45 -4.13 23.92
C VAL A 75 0.70 -5.23 24.95
N VAL A 76 -0.30 -6.07 25.19
CA VAL A 76 -0.28 -7.10 26.23
C VAL A 76 -0.62 -8.45 25.62
N ASN A 77 0.12 -9.51 25.98
CA ASN A 77 -0.18 -10.88 25.59
C ASN A 77 -1.12 -11.57 26.61
N MET A 78 -1.57 -12.79 26.29
CA MET A 78 -2.44 -13.58 27.18
C MET A 78 -1.76 -14.01 28.50
N GLU A 79 -0.44 -14.01 28.58
CA GLU A 79 0.33 -14.35 29.79
C GLU A 79 0.49 -13.14 30.74
N GLY A 80 0.15 -11.93 30.27
CA GLY A 80 0.24 -10.68 31.04
C GLY A 80 1.55 -9.92 30.82
N ASP A 81 2.45 -10.41 29.95
CA ASP A 81 3.61 -9.64 29.53
C ASP A 81 3.17 -8.47 28.65
N SER A 82 3.76 -7.30 28.87
CA SER A 82 3.46 -6.11 28.08
C SER A 82 4.70 -5.43 27.48
N ARG A 83 4.46 -4.64 26.44
CA ARG A 83 5.44 -3.73 25.82
C ARG A 83 4.79 -2.36 25.66
N GLU A 84 5.46 -1.36 26.22
CA GLU A 84 5.06 0.04 26.09
C GLU A 84 5.49 0.59 24.73
N PHE A 85 4.62 1.38 24.10
CA PHE A 85 4.99 2.22 22.96
C PHE A 85 5.33 3.63 23.44
N ILE A 86 6.47 4.14 22.99
CA ILE A 86 6.96 5.47 23.35
C ILE A 86 6.55 6.46 22.27
N GLU A 87 6.01 7.60 22.66
CA GLU A 87 5.65 8.67 21.72
C GLU A 87 6.92 9.26 21.06
N SER A 88 7.04 9.12 19.74
CA SER A 88 8.16 9.63 18.94
C SER A 88 7.85 11.00 18.31
N ALA A 89 6.58 11.24 18.00
CA ALA A 89 6.04 12.50 17.50
C ALA A 89 4.57 12.60 17.95
N PRO A 90 3.93 13.80 17.95
CA PRO A 90 2.54 13.94 18.36
C PRO A 90 1.62 12.91 17.70
N GLY A 91 1.03 12.02 18.50
CA GLY A 91 0.12 10.96 18.05
C GLY A 91 0.79 9.74 17.40
N ASN A 92 2.12 9.70 17.31
CA ASN A 92 2.89 8.58 16.78
C ASN A 92 3.69 7.91 17.91
N TYR A 93 3.43 6.62 18.13
CA TYR A 93 3.97 5.81 19.20
C TYR A 93 4.73 4.63 18.60
N VAL A 94 5.93 4.38 19.10
CA VAL A 94 6.84 3.36 18.55
C VAL A 94 7.34 2.40 19.62
N PHE A 95 7.53 1.15 19.22
CA PHE A 95 8.12 0.10 20.04
C PHE A 95 9.15 -0.65 19.20
N ASN A 96 10.40 -0.70 19.66
CA ASN A 96 11.44 -1.48 19.01
C ASN A 96 11.32 -2.96 19.40
N HIS A 97 10.76 -3.75 18.50
CA HIS A 97 10.57 -5.18 18.73
C HIS A 97 11.85 -5.96 18.44
N ASP A 98 12.20 -6.86 19.37
CA ASP A 98 13.42 -7.66 19.41
C ASP A 98 13.22 -9.12 18.96
N ASP A 99 12.15 -9.43 18.20
CA ASP A 99 11.68 -10.77 17.78
C ASP A 99 11.15 -11.74 18.85
N GLN A 100 11.24 -11.42 20.14
CA GLN A 100 10.89 -12.37 21.20
C GLN A 100 9.47 -12.23 21.75
N PHE A 101 8.92 -11.01 21.72
CA PHE A 101 7.59 -10.68 22.23
C PHE A 101 6.44 -11.12 21.32
N PHE A 102 6.44 -10.74 20.03
CA PHE A 102 5.40 -11.13 19.08
C PHE A 102 5.71 -12.49 18.47
N ARG A 103 4.91 -13.49 18.83
CA ARG A 103 5.08 -14.89 18.45
C ARG A 103 3.89 -15.38 17.67
N ILE A 104 4.17 -16.25 16.71
CA ILE A 104 3.14 -16.89 15.90
C ILE A 104 2.24 -17.74 16.81
N ASN A 105 0.94 -17.71 16.54
CA ASN A 105 -0.13 -18.40 17.28
C ASN A 105 -0.39 -17.88 18.71
N GLU A 106 0.27 -16.83 19.15
CA GLU A 106 -0.07 -16.09 20.37
C GLU A 106 -1.03 -14.93 20.07
N GLU A 107 -1.75 -14.50 21.12
CA GLU A 107 -2.79 -13.48 21.05
C GLU A 107 -2.40 -12.24 21.85
N TYR A 108 -2.65 -11.07 21.27
CA TYR A 108 -2.27 -9.78 21.81
C TYR A 108 -3.43 -8.80 21.76
N ARG A 109 -3.47 -7.87 22.71
CA ARG A 109 -4.38 -6.73 22.67
C ARG A 109 -3.65 -5.43 22.91
N LEU A 110 -4.17 -4.38 22.33
CA LEU A 110 -3.71 -3.02 22.55
C LEU A 110 -4.52 -2.39 23.69
N ILE A 111 -3.83 -1.72 24.61
CA ILE A 111 -4.42 -0.92 25.69
C ILE A 111 -3.82 0.47 25.60
N PHE A 112 -4.66 1.51 25.69
CA PHE A 112 -4.14 2.86 25.87
C PHE A 112 -5.01 3.74 26.76
N VAL A 113 -4.35 4.67 27.44
CA VAL A 113 -4.96 5.66 28.33
C VAL A 113 -4.66 7.05 27.80
N THR A 114 -5.71 7.81 27.50
CA THR A 114 -5.61 9.19 27.02
C THR A 114 -5.19 10.14 28.15
N PRO A 115 -4.65 11.34 27.85
CA PRO A 115 -4.34 12.35 28.86
C PRO A 115 -5.54 12.74 29.76
N GLY A 116 -6.76 12.60 29.25
CA GLY A 116 -8.00 12.82 29.99
C GLY A 116 -8.43 11.66 30.91
N GLY A 117 -7.61 10.62 31.05
CA GLY A 117 -7.86 9.45 31.91
C GLY A 117 -8.83 8.41 31.34
N ARG A 118 -9.27 8.54 30.09
CA ARG A 118 -10.08 7.49 29.43
C ARG A 118 -9.20 6.36 28.93
N GLN A 119 -9.58 5.13 29.25
CA GLN A 119 -8.92 3.89 28.84
C GLN A 119 -9.69 3.22 27.70
N TYR A 120 -8.95 2.66 26.74
CA TYR A 120 -9.46 1.92 25.59
C TYR A 120 -8.68 0.61 25.47
N GLU A 121 -9.38 -0.45 25.09
CA GLU A 121 -8.81 -1.80 24.93
C GLU A 121 -9.35 -2.41 23.64
N SER A 122 -8.48 -3.05 22.85
CA SER A 122 -8.92 -3.89 21.74
C SER A 122 -9.32 -5.29 22.25
N GLU A 123 -10.01 -6.05 21.41
CA GLU A 123 -10.09 -7.49 21.58
C GLU A 123 -8.70 -8.12 21.40
N PHE A 124 -8.53 -9.35 21.88
CA PHE A 124 -7.32 -10.13 21.63
C PHE A 124 -7.33 -10.62 20.20
N GLU A 125 -6.23 -10.38 19.50
CA GLU A 125 -6.03 -10.75 18.10
C GLU A 125 -4.79 -11.64 17.97
N LYS A 126 -4.88 -12.66 17.12
CA LYS A 126 -3.84 -13.66 16.94
C LYS A 126 -2.85 -13.24 15.86
N ILE A 127 -1.56 -13.45 16.11
CA ILE A 127 -0.56 -13.42 15.04
C ILE A 127 -0.58 -14.76 14.32
N HIS A 128 -1.22 -14.80 13.16
CA HIS A 128 -1.27 -15.98 12.31
C HIS A 128 0.09 -16.28 11.66
N PRO A 129 0.38 -17.57 11.37
CA PRO A 129 1.46 -17.91 10.46
C PRO A 129 1.18 -17.31 9.08
N VAL A 130 2.26 -17.06 8.33
CA VAL A 130 2.20 -16.49 6.98
C VAL A 130 2.42 -17.62 5.98
N ALA A 131 1.54 -17.72 5.00
CA ALA A 131 1.67 -18.65 3.87
C ALA A 131 3.06 -18.57 3.20
N GLU A 132 3.68 -19.73 2.98
CA GLU A 132 4.95 -19.84 2.26
C GLU A 132 4.77 -19.56 0.77
N ILE A 133 5.59 -18.64 0.24
CA ILE A 133 5.62 -18.32 -1.18
C ILE A 133 6.40 -19.42 -1.91
N GLU A 134 5.73 -20.15 -2.80
CA GLU A 134 6.35 -21.21 -3.61
C GLU A 134 7.17 -20.61 -4.76
N SER A 135 6.57 -19.66 -5.47
CA SER A 135 7.25 -19.02 -6.61
C SER A 135 6.72 -17.62 -6.91
N ILE A 136 7.59 -16.80 -7.47
CA ILE A 136 7.26 -15.50 -8.06
C ILE A 136 7.78 -15.53 -9.50
N TYR A 137 6.91 -15.24 -10.46
CA TYR A 137 7.24 -15.28 -11.88
C TYR A 137 6.46 -14.21 -12.64
N TYR A 138 6.76 -14.06 -13.93
CA TYR A 138 6.09 -13.08 -14.77
C TYR A 138 5.64 -13.67 -16.10
N GLN A 139 4.66 -13.02 -16.72
CA GLN A 139 4.19 -13.31 -18.08
C GLN A 139 4.11 -12.02 -18.88
N LEU A 140 4.37 -12.11 -20.19
CA LEU A 140 4.13 -11.00 -21.10
C LEU A 140 2.64 -10.97 -21.42
N GLU A 141 1.99 -9.86 -21.09
CA GLU A 141 0.55 -9.69 -21.22
C GLU A 141 0.18 -8.36 -21.86
N SER A 142 -1.02 -8.32 -22.43
CA SER A 142 -1.58 -7.18 -23.13
C SER A 142 -2.90 -6.81 -22.45
N HIS A 143 -2.95 -5.65 -21.78
CA HIS A 143 -4.14 -5.18 -21.07
C HIS A 143 -4.87 -4.09 -21.87
N PRO A 144 -6.20 -4.03 -21.84
CA PRO A 144 -6.94 -2.95 -22.49
C PRO A 144 -6.74 -1.63 -21.75
N THR A 145 -6.60 -0.54 -22.49
CA THR A 145 -6.49 0.81 -21.92
C THR A 145 -7.86 1.50 -21.84
N TYR A 146 -7.89 2.74 -21.34
CA TYR A 146 -9.08 3.60 -21.40
C TYR A 146 -9.49 3.95 -22.84
N GLU A 147 -8.54 3.88 -23.79
CA GLU A 147 -8.82 4.07 -25.21
C GLU A 147 -9.32 2.78 -25.84
N GLN A 148 -10.47 2.86 -26.49
CA GLN A 148 -11.08 1.72 -27.16
C GLN A 148 -10.14 1.20 -28.26
N ASP A 149 -9.97 -0.12 -28.34
CA ASP A 149 -9.10 -0.83 -29.29
C ASP A 149 -7.59 -0.58 -29.11
N VAL A 150 -7.17 0.07 -28.02
CA VAL A 150 -5.76 0.22 -27.64
C VAL A 150 -5.46 -0.69 -26.47
N ASN A 151 -4.51 -1.61 -26.67
CA ASN A 151 -3.95 -2.42 -25.59
C ASN A 151 -2.54 -1.95 -25.27
N GLU A 152 -2.19 -1.99 -23.99
CA GLU A 152 -0.83 -1.80 -23.51
C GLU A 152 -0.15 -3.17 -23.34
N GLU A 153 1.04 -3.31 -23.90
CA GLU A 153 1.89 -4.49 -23.68
C GLU A 153 2.75 -4.27 -22.43
N GLY A 154 2.97 -5.35 -21.67
CA GLY A 154 3.69 -5.26 -20.40
C GLY A 154 3.99 -6.62 -19.77
N VAL A 155 4.49 -6.54 -18.56
CA VAL A 155 4.89 -7.69 -17.73
C VAL A 155 3.94 -7.76 -16.54
N GLN A 156 3.17 -8.84 -16.48
CA GLN A 156 2.33 -9.17 -15.32
C GLN A 156 3.11 -10.09 -14.38
N PHE A 157 3.24 -9.68 -13.12
CA PHE A 157 3.84 -10.52 -12.08
C PHE A 157 2.79 -11.38 -11.40
N TYR A 158 3.18 -12.61 -11.09
CA TYR A 158 2.35 -13.61 -10.42
C TYR A 158 3.10 -14.25 -9.27
N MET A 159 2.32 -14.76 -8.33
CA MET A 159 2.79 -15.53 -7.20
C MET A 159 1.96 -16.81 -7.06
N ASP A 160 2.66 -17.91 -6.78
CA ASP A 160 2.07 -19.15 -6.29
C ASP A 160 2.49 -19.33 -4.81
N PHE A 161 1.57 -19.76 -3.95
CA PHE A 161 1.84 -19.94 -2.52
C PHE A 161 1.01 -21.07 -1.92
N GLU A 162 1.50 -21.67 -0.83
CA GLU A 162 0.80 -22.71 -0.09
C GLU A 162 -0.22 -22.10 0.87
N ILE A 163 -1.45 -22.61 0.83
CA ILE A 163 -2.53 -22.19 1.72
C ILE A 163 -2.42 -23.01 3.00
N GLU A 164 -1.84 -22.43 4.03
CA GLU A 164 -1.81 -23.07 5.34
C GLU A 164 -3.19 -22.98 6.01
N LYS A 165 -3.69 -24.09 6.57
CA LYS A 165 -4.98 -24.14 7.27
C LYS A 165 -5.05 -23.23 8.50
N GLU A 166 -3.90 -22.88 9.06
CA GLU A 166 -3.76 -22.01 10.24
C GLU A 166 -3.55 -20.54 9.86
N SER A 167 -3.34 -20.24 8.57
CA SER A 167 -3.28 -18.87 8.08
C SER A 167 -4.58 -18.13 8.36
N GLY A 168 -4.47 -16.82 8.59
CA GLY A 168 -5.63 -15.96 8.75
C GLY A 168 -6.53 -15.99 7.51
N ARG A 169 -7.83 -15.76 7.69
CA ARG A 169 -8.82 -15.75 6.59
C ARG A 169 -8.46 -14.75 5.48
N TYR A 170 -7.92 -13.60 5.88
CA TYR A 170 -7.57 -12.51 4.98
C TYR A 170 -6.05 -12.41 4.88
N LEU A 171 -5.55 -12.53 3.66
CA LEU A 171 -4.14 -12.35 3.35
C LEU A 171 -3.94 -10.97 2.70
N ARG A 172 -2.79 -10.37 3.00
CA ARG A 172 -2.38 -9.07 2.47
C ARG A 172 -0.91 -9.10 2.11
N TRP A 173 -0.58 -8.64 0.92
CA TRP A 173 0.80 -8.46 0.46
C TRP A 173 1.08 -6.98 0.20
N GLN A 174 2.26 -6.56 0.65
CA GLN A 174 2.85 -5.28 0.32
C GLN A 174 4.14 -5.59 -0.43
N VAL A 175 4.23 -5.08 -1.65
CA VAL A 175 5.29 -5.45 -2.58
C VAL A 175 6.26 -4.27 -2.75
N THR A 176 7.54 -4.60 -2.83
CA THR A 176 8.59 -3.67 -3.26
C THR A 176 9.19 -4.20 -4.55
N GLU A 177 9.40 -3.32 -5.51
CA GLU A 177 10.05 -3.62 -6.78
C GLU A 177 11.48 -3.12 -6.74
N THR A 178 12.40 -3.85 -7.38
CA THR A 178 13.80 -3.42 -7.54
C THR A 178 14.23 -3.62 -8.97
N TYR A 179 14.66 -2.54 -9.62
CA TYR A 179 15.16 -2.56 -10.99
C TYR A 179 16.67 -2.45 -11.00
N GLU A 180 17.33 -3.33 -11.76
CA GLU A 180 18.73 -3.17 -12.14
C GLU A 180 18.78 -2.42 -13.48
N ILE A 181 19.50 -1.30 -13.50
CA ILE A 181 19.62 -0.40 -14.65
C ILE A 181 21.06 -0.40 -15.11
N HIS A 182 21.27 -0.71 -16.39
CA HIS A 182 22.58 -0.70 -17.02
C HIS A 182 22.70 0.54 -17.90
N ASN A 183 23.58 1.47 -17.51
CA ASN A 183 23.90 2.63 -18.32
C ASN A 183 24.89 2.26 -19.43
N HIS A 184 24.74 2.89 -20.60
CA HIS A 184 25.68 2.74 -21.71
C HIS A 184 27.12 3.08 -21.30
N GLU A 185 28.08 2.33 -21.82
CA GLU A 185 29.51 2.61 -21.62
C GLU A 185 29.87 3.98 -22.21
N SER A 186 30.09 4.96 -21.33
CA SER A 186 30.50 6.30 -21.75
C SER A 186 31.71 6.76 -20.95
N GLU A 187 32.66 7.37 -21.66
CA GLU A 187 33.80 8.02 -21.03
C GLU A 187 33.32 9.33 -20.38
N ALA A 188 33.30 9.35 -19.05
CA ALA A 188 33.04 10.55 -18.28
C ALA A 188 34.35 11.19 -17.83
N TRP A 189 34.36 12.52 -17.73
CA TRP A 189 35.51 13.29 -17.29
C TRP A 189 35.14 14.11 -16.05
N ILE A 190 36.03 14.14 -15.06
CA ILE A 190 35.87 14.93 -13.85
C ILE A 190 36.89 16.05 -13.80
N PHE A 191 36.49 17.17 -13.17
CA PHE A 191 37.42 18.23 -12.81
C PHE A 191 37.95 17.95 -11.41
N ASP A 192 39.19 17.49 -11.33
CA ASP A 192 39.79 17.06 -10.06
C ASP A 192 40.29 18.27 -9.24
N VAL A 193 40.64 18.06 -7.96
CA VAL A 193 41.09 19.10 -7.02
C VAL A 193 42.30 19.90 -7.52
N ASP A 194 43.09 19.32 -8.43
CA ASP A 194 44.22 19.96 -9.10
C ASP A 194 43.82 20.81 -10.32
N ARG A 195 42.52 20.99 -10.55
CA ARG A 195 41.93 21.77 -11.65
C ARG A 195 42.26 21.23 -13.04
N ARG A 196 42.49 19.92 -13.15
CA ARG A 196 42.71 19.24 -14.43
C ARG A 196 41.54 18.32 -14.74
N LEU A 197 41.23 18.24 -16.02
CA LEU A 197 40.28 17.26 -16.54
C LEU A 197 40.94 15.88 -16.48
N LYS A 198 40.32 14.92 -15.78
CA LYS A 198 40.77 13.53 -15.70
C LYS A 198 39.62 12.60 -16.06
N LEU A 199 39.93 11.43 -16.61
CA LEU A 199 38.94 10.40 -16.83
C LEU A 199 38.34 9.96 -15.49
N LEU A 200 37.02 9.81 -15.43
CA LEU A 200 36.32 9.29 -14.26
C LEU A 200 36.83 7.86 -13.99
N PRO A 201 37.33 7.55 -12.79
CA PRO A 201 37.76 6.20 -12.46
C PRO A 201 36.61 5.20 -12.60
N ASP A 202 36.93 3.97 -13.02
CA ASP A 202 35.95 2.89 -13.13
C ASP A 202 35.18 2.63 -11.82
N SER A 203 35.85 2.80 -10.67
CA SER A 203 35.24 2.69 -9.33
C SER A 203 34.18 3.74 -9.04
N SER A 204 34.16 4.83 -9.81
CA SER A 204 33.23 5.95 -9.68
C SER A 204 32.22 6.00 -10.83
N SER A 205 32.29 5.06 -11.77
CA SER A 205 31.33 4.91 -12.85
C SER A 205 30.18 4.00 -12.40
N TRP A 206 29.04 4.60 -12.02
CA TRP A 206 27.81 3.88 -11.69
C TRP A 206 27.14 3.33 -12.97
N ARG A 207 27.77 2.30 -13.55
CA ARG A 207 27.26 1.58 -14.73
C ARG A 207 26.01 0.78 -14.41
N ASN A 208 26.01 0.15 -13.25
CA ASN A 208 24.90 -0.64 -12.76
C ASN A 208 24.31 0.08 -11.55
N CYS A 209 23.04 0.46 -11.66
CA CYS A 209 22.29 1.12 -10.60
C CYS A 209 21.12 0.23 -10.19
N TRP A 210 20.79 0.20 -8.90
CA TRP A 210 19.58 -0.44 -8.41
C TRP A 210 18.62 0.62 -7.90
N ILE A 211 17.37 0.57 -8.37
CA ILE A 211 16.29 1.44 -7.89
C ILE A 211 15.25 0.54 -7.22
N THR A 212 15.07 0.71 -5.91
CA THR A 212 14.03 0.04 -5.13
C THR A 212 12.89 1.01 -4.85
N LEU A 213 11.66 0.61 -5.19
CA LEU A 213 10.44 1.39 -4.98
C LEU A 213 9.40 0.55 -4.24
N GLY A 214 8.66 1.18 -3.32
CA GLY A 214 7.46 0.59 -2.77
C GLY A 214 6.30 0.69 -3.76
N ILE A 215 5.61 -0.41 -4.00
CA ILE A 215 4.37 -0.40 -4.77
C ILE A 215 3.26 0.03 -3.80
N PRO A 216 2.55 1.16 -4.06
CA PRO A 216 1.54 1.67 -3.14
C PRO A 216 0.26 0.80 -3.11
N GLU A 217 0.08 -0.05 -4.12
CA GLU A 217 -1.01 -1.00 -4.19
C GLU A 217 -0.88 -2.07 -3.09
N ILE A 218 -2.02 -2.38 -2.47
CA ILE A 218 -2.15 -3.44 -1.48
C ILE A 218 -2.89 -4.59 -2.14
N PHE A 219 -2.23 -5.74 -2.23
CA PHE A 219 -2.84 -6.95 -2.76
C PHE A 219 -3.50 -7.71 -1.61
N THR A 220 -4.74 -8.14 -1.79
CA THR A 220 -5.51 -8.84 -0.74
C THR A 220 -6.22 -10.07 -1.29
N LEU A 221 -6.39 -11.09 -0.45
CA LEU A 221 -7.15 -12.29 -0.78
C LEU A 221 -8.00 -12.74 0.43
N ASP A 222 -9.26 -13.08 0.20
CA ASP A 222 -10.11 -13.79 1.17
C ASP A 222 -10.07 -15.29 0.87
N LEU A 223 -9.49 -16.07 1.78
CA LEU A 223 -9.39 -17.52 1.66
C LEU A 223 -10.71 -18.26 1.88
N GLY A 224 -11.80 -17.57 2.27
CA GLY A 224 -13.07 -18.20 2.63
C GLY A 224 -13.74 -19.04 1.53
N HIS A 225 -13.37 -18.84 0.27
CA HIS A 225 -13.89 -19.61 -0.89
C HIS A 225 -12.77 -20.27 -1.71
N VAL A 226 -11.55 -20.30 -1.18
CA VAL A 226 -10.42 -20.91 -1.86
C VAL A 226 -10.33 -22.37 -1.44
N GLU A 227 -10.43 -23.27 -2.40
CA GLU A 227 -10.27 -24.70 -2.18
C GLU A 227 -8.86 -25.17 -2.60
N GLY A 228 -8.34 -26.15 -1.86
CA GLY A 228 -7.03 -26.76 -2.13
C GLY A 228 -5.93 -26.25 -1.21
N GLU A 229 -4.75 -26.80 -1.40
CA GLU A 229 -3.55 -26.51 -0.58
C GLU A 229 -2.63 -25.49 -1.24
N ILE A 230 -2.84 -25.17 -2.52
CA ILE A 230 -1.97 -24.27 -3.29
C ILE A 230 -2.84 -23.26 -4.05
N TYR A 231 -2.55 -21.97 -3.87
CA TYR A 231 -3.08 -20.91 -4.71
C TYR A 231 -2.08 -20.62 -5.83
N LYS A 232 -2.54 -20.65 -7.09
CA LYS A 232 -1.70 -20.39 -8.26
C LYS A 232 -2.13 -19.14 -8.99
N LYS A 233 -1.16 -18.47 -9.61
CA LYS A 233 -1.34 -17.28 -10.44
C LYS A 233 -2.07 -16.16 -9.70
N MET A 234 -1.69 -15.88 -8.45
CA MET A 234 -2.15 -14.66 -7.79
C MET A 234 -1.53 -13.46 -8.52
N PRO A 235 -2.34 -12.56 -9.13
CA PRO A 235 -1.80 -11.40 -9.80
C PRO A 235 -1.24 -10.41 -8.77
N LEU A 236 -0.02 -9.95 -9.02
CA LEU A 236 0.62 -8.84 -8.33
C LEU A 236 0.67 -7.63 -9.29
N ASN A 237 1.71 -6.81 -9.17
CA ASN A 237 1.89 -5.61 -9.98
C ASN A 237 2.00 -5.92 -11.47
N TYR A 238 1.38 -5.08 -12.29
CA TYR A 238 1.59 -5.03 -13.75
C TYR A 238 2.50 -3.86 -14.09
N VAL A 239 3.47 -4.07 -14.97
CA VAL A 239 4.36 -3.01 -15.45
C VAL A 239 4.22 -2.92 -16.95
N ASN A 240 3.75 -1.78 -17.47
CA ASN A 240 3.65 -1.57 -18.90
C ASN A 240 4.99 -1.17 -19.54
N THR A 241 5.11 -1.39 -20.84
CA THR A 241 6.30 -1.07 -21.65
C THR A 241 6.43 0.41 -22.01
N GLU A 242 5.38 1.21 -21.79
CA GLU A 242 5.38 2.65 -22.08
C GLU A 242 6.26 3.43 -21.11
N THR A 243 6.47 2.90 -19.90
CA THR A 243 7.44 3.47 -18.96
C THR A 243 8.86 3.00 -19.24
N ARG A 244 9.85 3.80 -18.82
CA ARG A 244 11.26 3.41 -18.83
C ARG A 244 11.61 2.27 -17.86
N ARG A 245 10.63 1.73 -17.13
CA ARG A 245 10.85 0.65 -16.15
C ARG A 245 11.21 -0.67 -16.82
N LEU A 246 10.65 -0.93 -18.01
CA LEU A 246 10.91 -2.14 -18.80
C LEU A 246 11.72 -1.86 -20.07
N ASN A 247 12.02 -0.59 -20.34
CA ASN A 247 12.74 -0.15 -21.55
C ASN A 247 14.24 -0.08 -21.22
N ILE A 248 14.95 -1.18 -21.43
CA ILE A 248 16.42 -1.28 -21.38
C ILE A 248 16.91 -1.69 -22.77
#